data_AF-A0A4Y2QRA2-F1
#
_entry.id   AF-A0A4Y2QRA2-F1
#
_cell.length_a   1.000
_cell.length_b   1.000
_cell.length_c   1.000
_cell.angle_alpha   90.00
_cell.angle_beta   90.00
_cell.angle_gamma   90.00
#
_symmetry.space_group_name_H-M   'P 1'
#
loop_
_entity.id
_entity.type
_entity.pdbx_description
1 polymer ?
#
loop_
_entity_poly.entity_id
_entity_poly.type
_entity_poly.pdbx_seq_one_letter_code
_entity_poly.pdbx_strand_id
1 'polypeptide(L)'
;MASLRNTYYRTCLSLKKLKIVCPLCNISLKFGDFHRKHVFRVHNLKRTECPFCFGDFEWRVGHKLKNSNLKHVVACIETFRQTNTQRRESVNSNSSEIRTNSPIEENSSMQDIDSEFRIDGLSETVQNLENEHLNSQRELSECQRQLTDLQNELLDIRNKLEQLERESQQRKPQIFMTRCNVTNVNNKV
;
A
#
# COMPACT_ATOMS: atom_id res chain seq x y z
N MET A 1 1.64 -20.95 1.81
CA MET A 1 2.29 -20.03 0.84
C MET A 1 2.37 -18.63 1.43
N ALA A 2 3.51 -17.95 1.33
CA ALA A 2 3.64 -16.60 1.88
C ALA A 2 2.74 -15.59 1.13
N SER A 3 1.96 -14.77 1.85
CA SER A 3 1.23 -13.62 1.28
C SER A 3 2.16 -12.80 0.37
N LEU A 4 1.69 -12.34 -0.79
CA LEU A 4 2.48 -11.49 -1.70
C LEU A 4 3.02 -10.25 -0.99
N ARG A 5 2.26 -9.72 -0.02
CA ARG A 5 2.68 -8.61 0.83
C ARG A 5 3.82 -9.02 1.76
N ASN A 6 3.72 -10.19 2.39
CA ASN A 6 4.80 -10.76 3.21
C ASN A 6 6.04 -11.12 2.39
N THR A 7 5.85 -11.64 1.18
CA THR A 7 6.91 -11.91 0.22
C THR A 7 7.62 -10.62 -0.15
N TYR A 8 6.88 -9.58 -0.55
CA TYR A 8 7.44 -8.26 -0.82
C TYR A 8 8.24 -7.70 0.37
N TYR A 9 7.69 -7.73 1.58
CA TYR A 9 8.38 -7.21 2.77
C TYR A 9 9.62 -8.04 3.13
N ARG A 10 9.52 -9.38 3.13
CA ARG A 10 10.64 -10.28 3.41
C ARG A 10 11.75 -10.11 2.38
N THR A 11 11.41 -10.01 1.10
CA THR A 11 12.36 -9.73 0.02
C THR A 11 13.01 -8.36 0.20
N CYS A 12 12.24 -7.30 0.45
CA CYS A 12 12.83 -5.98 0.70
C CYS A 12 13.75 -5.97 1.93
N LEU A 13 13.40 -6.73 2.98
CA LEU A 13 14.18 -6.84 4.20
C LEU A 13 15.49 -7.61 3.97
N SER A 14 15.44 -8.74 3.27
CA SER A 14 16.62 -9.55 2.96
C SER A 14 17.60 -8.80 2.04
N LEU A 15 17.08 -8.01 1.10
CA LEU A 15 17.89 -7.25 0.17
C LEU A 15 18.43 -5.94 0.75
N LYS A 16 17.87 -5.44 1.88
CA LYS A 16 18.13 -4.08 2.43
C LYS A 16 19.60 -3.69 2.51
N LYS A 17 20.49 -4.65 2.83
CA LYS A 17 21.94 -4.42 3.01
C LYS A 17 22.78 -4.75 1.77
N LEU A 18 22.20 -5.33 0.73
CA LEU A 18 22.93 -5.69 -0.49
C LEU A 18 23.33 -4.43 -1.26
N LYS A 19 24.51 -4.49 -1.89
CA LYS A 19 24.97 -3.46 -2.84
C LYS A 19 24.40 -3.76 -4.22
N ILE A 20 23.79 -2.74 -4.81
CA ILE A 20 23.26 -2.78 -6.17
C ILE A 20 23.80 -1.60 -6.96
N VAL A 21 23.87 -1.77 -8.28
CA VAL A 21 24.20 -0.70 -9.22
C VAL A 21 22.90 -0.17 -9.80
N CYS A 22 22.71 1.15 -9.79
CA CYS A 22 21.58 1.75 -10.50
C CYS A 22 21.83 1.69 -12.01
N PRO A 23 20.92 1.12 -12.82
CA PRO A 23 21.10 1.00 -14.27
C PRO A 23 21.08 2.35 -15.02
N LEU A 24 20.47 3.39 -14.44
CA LEU A 24 20.35 4.69 -15.10
C LEU A 24 21.55 5.62 -14.89
N CYS A 25 22.23 5.52 -13.74
CA CYS A 25 23.35 6.40 -13.40
C CYS A 25 24.65 5.65 -13.06
N ASN A 26 24.62 4.31 -13.10
CA ASN A 26 25.75 3.43 -12.80
C ASN A 26 26.38 3.63 -11.40
N ILE A 27 25.63 4.20 -10.46
CA ILE A 27 26.08 4.42 -9.07
C ILE A 27 25.85 3.15 -8.26
N SER A 28 26.85 2.74 -7.48
CA SER A 28 26.75 1.66 -6.51
C SER A 28 26.22 2.18 -5.16
N LEU A 29 25.14 1.59 -4.67
CA LEU A 29 24.52 1.96 -3.40
C LEU A 29 23.83 0.76 -2.73
N LYS A 30 23.44 0.92 -1.46
CA LYS A 30 22.65 -0.12 -0.77
C LYS A 30 21.24 -0.17 -1.35
N PHE A 31 20.68 -1.35 -1.52
CA PHE A 31 19.30 -1.55 -1.99
C PHE A 31 18.29 -0.72 -1.20
N GLY A 32 18.46 -0.66 0.13
CA GLY A 32 17.58 0.14 0.99
C GLY A 32 17.63 1.65 0.72
N ASP A 33 18.75 2.18 0.23
CA ASP A 33 18.91 3.59 -0.14
C ASP A 33 18.43 3.84 -1.57
N PHE A 34 18.64 2.87 -2.46
CA PHE A 34 18.09 2.88 -3.81
C PHE A 34 16.57 2.97 -3.78
N HIS A 35 15.93 1.98 -3.16
CA HIS A 35 14.49 1.81 -3.14
C HIS A 35 13.76 2.93 -2.40
N ARG A 36 14.38 3.57 -1.39
CA ARG A 36 13.70 4.58 -0.56
C ARG A 36 14.00 6.02 -0.95
N LYS A 37 15.13 6.30 -1.60
CA LYS A 37 15.58 7.68 -1.83
C LYS A 37 16.06 7.91 -3.25
N HIS A 38 17.01 7.11 -3.71
CA HIS A 38 17.73 7.38 -4.96
C HIS A 38 16.78 7.51 -6.15
N VAL A 39 15.94 6.49 -6.39
CA VAL A 39 15.05 6.45 -7.56
C VAL A 39 14.07 7.63 -7.59
N PHE A 40 13.55 8.03 -6.44
CA PHE A 40 12.58 9.13 -6.36
C PHE A 40 13.21 10.51 -6.42
N ARG A 41 14.47 10.67 -6.00
CA ARG A 41 15.15 11.98 -5.95
C ARG A 41 16.04 12.26 -7.16
N VAL A 42 16.72 11.23 -7.66
CA VAL A 42 17.67 11.35 -8.78
C VAL A 42 16.98 11.14 -10.11
N HIS A 43 15.98 10.24 -10.14
CA HIS A 43 15.23 9.92 -11.36
C HIS A 43 13.79 10.46 -11.35
N ASN A 44 13.44 11.30 -10.36
CA ASN A 44 12.14 11.98 -10.26
C ASN A 44 10.91 11.06 -10.37
N LEU A 45 11.02 9.80 -9.97
CA LEU A 45 9.87 8.88 -9.93
C LEU A 45 8.82 9.36 -8.92
N LYS A 46 7.56 9.10 -9.23
CA LYS A 46 6.42 9.28 -8.32
C LYS A 46 6.27 8.10 -7.38
N ARG A 47 5.57 8.31 -6.26
CA ARG A 47 5.20 7.21 -5.33
C ARG A 47 4.14 6.26 -5.90
N THR A 48 3.54 6.61 -7.03
CA THR A 48 2.62 5.80 -7.83
C THR A 48 3.33 4.89 -8.83
N GLU A 49 4.62 5.08 -9.04
CA GLU A 49 5.39 4.39 -10.07
C GLU A 49 6.25 3.27 -9.47
N CYS A 50 6.41 2.19 -10.23
CA CYS A 50 7.25 1.07 -9.84
C CYS A 50 8.74 1.46 -9.87
N PRO A 51 9.45 1.39 -8.73
CA PRO A 51 10.85 1.81 -8.66
C PRO A 51 11.83 0.82 -9.32
N PHE A 52 11.36 -0.39 -9.67
CA PHE A 52 12.21 -1.46 -10.21
C PHE A 52 12.11 -1.60 -11.73
N CYS A 53 11.06 -1.05 -12.35
CA CYS A 53 10.95 -0.87 -13.80
C CYS A 53 10.90 0.61 -14.18
N PHE A 54 11.41 1.49 -13.31
CA PHE A 54 11.59 2.93 -13.57
C PHE A 54 10.35 3.68 -14.09
N GLY A 55 9.16 3.27 -13.64
CA GLY A 55 7.90 3.92 -14.02
C GLY A 55 7.16 3.31 -15.20
N ASP A 56 7.67 2.25 -15.85
CA ASP A 56 6.93 1.52 -16.90
C ASP A 56 5.59 0.96 -16.41
N PHE A 57 5.45 0.80 -15.09
CA PHE A 57 4.22 0.43 -14.43
C PHE A 57 3.85 1.47 -13.37
N GLU A 58 2.65 2.03 -13.52
CA GLU A 58 2.05 2.97 -12.58
C GLU A 58 0.77 2.38 -11.95
N TRP A 59 0.56 2.64 -10.66
CA TRP A 59 -0.66 2.31 -9.94
C TRP A 59 -1.41 3.56 -9.48
N ARG A 60 -2.73 3.42 -9.30
CA ARG A 60 -3.55 4.48 -8.68
C ARG A 60 -3.06 4.80 -7.26
N VAL A 61 -3.18 6.06 -6.86
CA VAL A 61 -2.86 6.53 -5.51
C VAL A 61 -3.54 5.64 -4.46
N GLY A 62 -2.79 5.22 -3.43
CA GLY A 62 -3.28 4.34 -2.36
C GLY A 62 -3.38 2.85 -2.74
N HIS A 63 -3.22 2.47 -4.01
CA HIS A 63 -3.43 1.09 -4.47
C HIS A 63 -2.15 0.23 -4.55
N LYS A 64 -0.99 0.72 -4.07
CA LYS A 64 0.28 -0.01 -4.14
C LYS A 64 0.20 -1.45 -3.60
N LEU A 65 -0.59 -1.64 -2.54
CA LEU A 65 -0.70 -2.92 -1.84
C LEU A 65 -1.86 -3.81 -2.33
N LYS A 66 -2.48 -3.49 -3.48
CA LYS A 66 -3.40 -4.40 -4.14
C LYS A 66 -2.64 -5.59 -4.74
N ASN A 67 -3.26 -6.77 -4.73
CA ASN A 67 -2.60 -8.01 -5.13
C ASN A 67 -1.98 -7.96 -6.53
N SER A 68 -2.64 -7.38 -7.53
CA SER A 68 -2.10 -7.24 -8.90
C SER A 68 -0.81 -6.40 -8.93
N ASN A 69 -0.81 -5.28 -8.20
CA ASN A 69 0.33 -4.36 -8.13
C ASN A 69 1.48 -4.98 -7.34
N LEU A 70 1.17 -5.69 -6.25
CA LEU A 70 2.16 -6.45 -5.47
C LEU A 70 2.78 -7.58 -6.29
N LYS A 71 1.99 -8.31 -7.09
CA LYS A 71 2.52 -9.33 -8.02
C LYS A 71 3.53 -8.72 -8.98
N HIS A 72 3.18 -7.60 -9.60
CA HIS A 72 4.10 -6.88 -10.50
C HIS A 72 5.39 -6.48 -9.76
N VAL A 73 5.25 -5.79 -8.62
CA VAL A 73 6.42 -5.29 -7.87
C VAL A 73 7.33 -6.43 -7.41
N VAL A 74 6.78 -7.55 -6.94
CA VAL A 74 7.57 -8.73 -6.54
C VAL A 74 8.33 -9.31 -7.74
N ALA A 75 7.67 -9.46 -8.89
CA ALA A 75 8.32 -9.95 -10.10
C ALA A 75 9.44 -9.01 -10.58
N CYS A 76 9.22 -7.70 -10.54
CA CYS A 76 10.22 -6.71 -10.92
C CYS A 76 11.41 -6.68 -9.95
N ILE A 77 11.19 -6.82 -8.64
CA ILE A 77 12.30 -6.91 -7.67
C ILE A 77 13.19 -8.11 -7.97
N GLU A 78 12.59 -9.25 -8.29
CA GLU A 78 13.34 -10.48 -8.55
C GLU A 78 14.22 -10.34 -9.79
N THR A 79 13.64 -9.81 -10.88
CA THR A 79 14.34 -9.54 -12.13
C THR A 79 15.44 -8.48 -11.94
N PHE A 80 15.12 -7.40 -11.22
CA PHE A 80 16.04 -6.31 -10.93
C PHE A 80 17.24 -6.79 -10.10
N ARG A 81 17.00 -7.63 -9.09
CA ARG A 81 18.07 -8.21 -8.26
C ARG A 81 19.04 -9.03 -9.10
N GLN A 82 18.53 -9.91 -9.97
CA GLN A 82 19.38 -10.79 -10.77
C GLN A 82 20.32 -10.02 -11.70
N THR A 83 19.87 -8.86 -12.18
CA THR A 83 20.58 -8.04 -13.18
C THR A 83 21.48 -6.97 -12.57
N ASN A 84 21.13 -6.43 -11.39
CA ASN A 84 21.76 -5.22 -10.84
C ASN A 84 22.49 -5.43 -9.50
N THR A 85 22.57 -6.66 -9.00
CA THR A 85 23.36 -6.95 -7.79
C THR A 85 24.84 -7.01 -8.12
N GLN A 86 25.68 -6.27 -7.40
CA GLN A 86 27.12 -6.48 -7.47
C GLN A 86 27.44 -7.85 -6.91
N ARG A 87 27.77 -8.83 -7.77
CA ARG A 87 28.38 -10.08 -7.29
C ARG A 87 29.63 -9.68 -6.51
N ARG A 88 29.78 -10.23 -5.30
CA ARG A 88 31.09 -10.28 -4.66
C ARG A 88 31.96 -11.12 -5.58
N GLU A 89 32.80 -10.48 -6.38
CA GLU A 89 33.95 -11.14 -6.97
C GLU A 89 34.88 -11.51 -5.81
N SER A 90 34.65 -12.69 -5.22
CA SER A 90 35.73 -13.44 -4.60
C SER A 90 36.56 -14.00 -5.74
N VAL A 91 37.56 -13.22 -6.15
CA VAL A 91 38.73 -13.72 -6.88
C VAL A 91 39.30 -14.87 -6.04
N ASN A 92 39.28 -16.08 -6.58
CA ASN A 92 40.27 -17.07 -6.22
C ASN A 92 40.73 -17.75 -7.50
N SER A 93 41.81 -17.19 -8.06
CA SER A 93 42.65 -17.83 -9.05
C SER A 93 43.27 -19.09 -8.47
N ASN A 94 43.25 -20.19 -9.25
CA ASN A 94 44.21 -21.31 -9.29
C ASN A 94 43.57 -22.35 -10.25
N SER A 95 43.85 -22.33 -11.55
CA SER A 95 44.99 -22.97 -12.22
C SER A 95 45.05 -24.49 -11.99
N SER A 96 44.49 -25.27 -12.93
CA SER A 96 45.20 -26.35 -13.66
C SER A 96 44.24 -27.19 -14.52
N GLU A 97 44.68 -27.48 -15.74
CA GLU A 97 44.11 -28.26 -16.84
C GLU A 97 43.67 -29.69 -16.41
N ILE A 98 42.75 -30.42 -17.06
CA ILE A 98 42.90 -31.14 -18.35
C ILE A 98 41.54 -31.73 -18.80
N ARG A 99 41.23 -31.55 -20.10
CA ARG A 99 40.44 -32.34 -21.08
C ARG A 99 39.64 -33.60 -20.67
N THR A 100 38.37 -33.68 -21.11
CA THR A 100 37.78 -34.50 -22.23
C THR A 100 36.40 -35.14 -21.96
N ASN A 101 35.50 -34.96 -22.96
CA ASN A 101 34.40 -35.79 -23.47
C ASN A 101 33.09 -36.05 -22.65
N SER A 102 31.95 -35.76 -23.32
CA SER A 102 30.54 -36.09 -22.98
C SER A 102 30.19 -37.60 -23.15
N PRO A 103 28.90 -38.05 -23.10
CA PRO A 103 27.77 -37.87 -22.14
C PRO A 103 27.24 -39.26 -21.62
N ILE A 104 26.22 -39.31 -20.73
CA ILE A 104 25.11 -40.33 -20.65
C ILE A 104 24.24 -40.16 -19.36
N GLU A 105 22.93 -40.00 -19.63
CA GLU A 105 21.66 -40.47 -19.01
C GLU A 105 21.37 -40.53 -17.49
N GLU A 106 20.17 -39.98 -17.19
CA GLU A 106 19.07 -40.43 -16.33
C GLU A 106 19.33 -41.12 -14.97
N ASN A 107 18.73 -40.55 -13.91
CA ASN A 107 17.92 -41.34 -12.98
C ASN A 107 16.95 -40.47 -12.16
N SER A 108 15.73 -40.97 -12.05
CA SER A 108 14.55 -40.35 -11.43
C SER A 108 14.20 -41.03 -10.10
N SER A 109 13.45 -40.31 -9.27
CA SER A 109 12.59 -40.77 -8.15
C SER A 109 13.16 -40.80 -6.72
N MET A 110 12.58 -39.99 -5.81
CA MET A 110 11.78 -40.45 -4.64
C MET A 110 11.22 -39.22 -3.86
N GLN A 111 9.88 -39.09 -3.75
CA GLN A 111 9.17 -38.05 -2.98
C GLN A 111 8.04 -38.71 -2.18
N ASP A 112 8.14 -38.81 -0.85
CA ASP A 112 7.05 -39.31 0.03
C ASP A 112 7.17 -38.91 1.52
N ILE A 113 7.61 -37.66 1.84
CA ILE A 113 7.73 -37.19 3.25
C ILE A 113 6.96 -35.86 3.50
N ASP A 114 6.39 -35.22 2.48
CA ASP A 114 5.91 -33.83 2.58
C ASP A 114 4.42 -33.67 2.96
N SER A 115 3.65 -34.75 3.12
CA SER A 115 2.18 -34.65 3.19
C SER A 115 1.64 -34.23 4.56
N GLU A 116 2.27 -34.65 5.65
CA GLU A 116 1.79 -34.37 7.02
C GLU A 116 2.22 -32.96 7.49
N PHE A 117 3.44 -32.54 7.15
CA PHE A 117 3.94 -31.17 7.35
C PHE A 117 3.15 -30.11 6.55
N ARG A 118 2.53 -30.51 5.43
CA ARG A 118 1.61 -29.67 4.65
C ARG A 118 0.29 -29.41 5.38
N ILE A 119 -0.23 -30.35 6.17
CA ILE A 119 -1.53 -30.21 6.83
C ILE A 119 -1.45 -29.25 8.03
N ASP A 120 -0.42 -29.38 8.87
CA ASP A 120 -0.21 -28.47 10.01
C ASP A 120 0.01 -27.02 9.54
N GLY A 121 0.81 -26.86 8.48
CA GLY A 121 1.03 -25.56 7.85
C GLY A 121 -0.23 -24.96 7.21
N LEU A 122 -1.17 -25.80 6.74
CA LEU A 122 -2.46 -25.33 6.24
C LEU A 122 -3.40 -24.92 7.39
N SER A 123 -3.45 -25.70 8.45
CA SER A 123 -4.24 -25.40 9.66
C SER A 123 -3.86 -24.04 10.26
N GLU A 124 -2.55 -23.77 10.40
CA GLU A 124 -2.05 -22.48 10.89
C GLU A 124 -2.42 -21.32 9.95
N THR A 125 -2.41 -21.54 8.63
CA THR A 125 -2.81 -20.49 7.67
C THR A 125 -4.31 -20.20 7.70
N VAL A 126 -5.14 -21.22 7.88
CA VAL A 126 -6.60 -21.05 8.01
C VAL A 126 -6.92 -20.26 9.27
N GLN A 127 -6.33 -20.64 10.41
CA GLN A 127 -6.52 -19.92 11.67
C GLN A 127 -6.10 -18.44 11.58
N ASN A 128 -4.98 -18.16 10.90
CA ASN A 128 -4.50 -16.79 10.70
C ASN A 128 -5.42 -15.99 9.77
N LEU A 129 -5.91 -16.59 8.69
CA LEU A 129 -6.87 -15.94 7.78
C LEU A 129 -8.21 -15.69 8.45
N GLU A 130 -8.68 -16.62 9.29
CA GLU A 130 -9.88 -16.44 10.11
C GLU A 130 -9.71 -15.27 11.08
N ASN A 131 -8.56 -15.15 11.73
CA ASN A 131 -8.25 -14.03 12.62
C ASN A 131 -8.18 -12.69 11.86
N GLU A 132 -7.56 -12.66 10.68
CA GLU A 132 -7.52 -11.46 9.82
C GLU A 132 -8.91 -11.09 9.30
N HIS A 133 -9.74 -12.09 8.94
CA HIS A 133 -11.13 -11.89 8.54
C HIS A 133 -11.95 -11.31 9.68
N LEU A 134 -11.85 -11.89 10.89
CA LEU A 134 -12.49 -11.37 12.11
C LEU A 134 -12.05 -9.94 12.42
N ASN A 135 -10.77 -9.64 12.27
CA ASN A 135 -10.27 -8.28 12.52
C ASN A 135 -10.78 -7.29 11.46
N SER A 136 -10.75 -7.67 10.19
CA SER A 136 -11.29 -6.84 9.09
C SER A 136 -12.80 -6.64 9.24
N GLN A 137 -13.53 -7.67 9.70
CA GLN A 137 -14.96 -7.59 9.97
C GLN A 137 -15.26 -6.66 11.16
N ARG A 138 -14.43 -6.68 12.21
CA ARG A 138 -14.52 -5.71 13.32
C ARG A 138 -14.28 -4.28 12.85
N GLU A 139 -13.25 -4.04 12.05
CA GLU A 139 -12.94 -2.73 11.49
C GLU A 139 -14.07 -2.22 10.57
N LEU A 140 -14.67 -3.11 9.78
CA LEU A 140 -15.81 -2.78 8.92
C LEU A 140 -17.05 -2.39 9.74
N SER A 141 -17.37 -3.15 10.79
CA SER A 141 -18.47 -2.82 11.70
C SER A 141 -18.24 -1.47 12.40
N GLU A 142 -17.01 -1.17 12.81
CA GLU A 142 -16.66 0.12 13.40
C GLU A 142 -16.85 1.27 12.40
N CYS A 143 -16.39 1.10 11.16
CA CYS A 143 -16.60 2.10 10.11
C CYS A 143 -18.09 2.30 9.80
N GLN A 144 -18.90 1.23 9.79
CA GLN A 144 -20.34 1.33 9.59
C GLN A 144 -21.04 2.08 10.72
N ARG A 145 -20.59 1.87 11.98
CA ARG A 145 -21.09 2.64 13.12
C ARG A 145 -20.77 4.12 12.98
N GLN A 146 -19.52 4.46 12.68
CA GLN A 146 -19.09 5.85 12.48
C GLN A 146 -19.86 6.54 11.34
N LEU A 147 -20.11 5.82 10.23
CA LEU A 147 -20.94 6.34 9.15
C LEU A 147 -22.37 6.63 9.60
N THR A 148 -22.95 5.76 10.42
CA THR A 148 -24.31 5.94 10.97
C THR A 148 -24.36 7.14 11.92
N ASP A 149 -23.37 7.28 12.80
CA ASP A 149 -23.28 8.41 13.74
C ASP A 149 -23.16 9.75 12.98
N LEU A 150 -22.27 9.82 11.98
CA LEU A 150 -22.12 11.01 11.15
C LEU A 150 -23.39 11.32 10.33
N GLN A 151 -24.11 10.31 9.86
CA GLN A 151 -25.40 10.51 9.19
C GLN A 151 -26.45 11.10 10.14
N ASN A 152 -26.48 10.65 11.40
CA ASN A 152 -27.36 11.20 12.42
C ASN A 152 -27.00 12.65 12.77
N GLU A 153 -25.71 12.96 12.91
CA GLU A 153 -25.25 14.33 13.14
C GLU A 153 -25.64 15.27 12.00
N LEU A 154 -25.48 14.83 10.74
CA LEU A 154 -25.91 15.61 9.57
C LEU A 154 -27.42 15.84 9.55
N LEU A 155 -28.22 14.84 9.94
CA LEU A 155 -29.67 14.98 10.05
C LEU A 155 -30.04 16.00 11.13
N ASP A 156 -29.37 15.95 12.27
CA ASP A 156 -29.60 16.87 13.38
C ASP A 156 -29.24 18.32 13.03
N ILE A 157 -28.13 18.52 12.31
CA ILE A 157 -27.72 19.82 11.77
C ILE A 157 -28.74 20.34 10.76
N ARG A 158 -29.21 19.49 9.83
CA ARG A 158 -30.23 19.86 8.86
C ARG A 158 -31.51 20.35 9.57
N ASN A 159 -31.98 19.61 10.57
CA ASN A 159 -33.17 20.00 11.33
C ASN A 159 -32.99 21.35 12.05
N LYS A 160 -31.82 21.59 12.65
CA LYS A 160 -31.49 22.88 13.28
C LYS A 160 -31.48 24.03 12.28
N LEU A 161 -30.94 23.82 11.08
CA LEU A 161 -30.96 24.83 10.02
C LEU A 161 -32.39 25.16 9.60
N GLU A 162 -33.24 24.16 9.38
CA GLU A 162 -34.65 24.38 9.04
C GLU A 162 -35.43 25.12 10.14
N GLN A 163 -35.11 24.86 11.42
CA GLN A 163 -35.67 25.62 12.53
C GLN A 163 -35.23 27.09 12.50
N LEU A 164 -33.93 27.35 12.37
CA LEU A 164 -33.40 28.71 12.33
C LEU A 164 -33.94 29.52 11.15
N GLU A 165 -34.12 28.87 9.99
CA GLU A 165 -34.74 29.49 8.83
C GLU A 165 -36.20 29.91 9.10
N ARG A 166 -36.98 29.04 9.75
CA ARG A 166 -38.37 29.37 10.16
C ARG A 166 -38.40 30.51 11.17
N GLU A 167 -37.55 30.49 12.19
CA GLU A 167 -37.47 31.57 13.18
C GLU A 167 -37.08 32.91 12.54
N SER A 168 -36.14 32.89 11.59
CA SER A 168 -35.75 34.06 10.81
C SER A 168 -36.92 34.61 10.00
N GLN A 169 -37.69 33.74 9.33
CA GLN A 169 -38.89 34.14 8.59
C GLN A 169 -39.97 34.75 9.50
N GLN A 170 -40.17 34.21 10.71
CA GLN A 170 -41.14 34.74 11.68
C GLN A 170 -40.73 36.07 12.31
N ARG A 171 -39.43 36.31 12.52
CA ARG A 171 -38.93 37.57 13.10
C ARG A 171 -38.94 38.73 12.11
N LYS A 172 -38.82 38.47 10.80
CA LYS A 172 -38.83 39.53 9.75
C LYS A 172 -40.05 40.46 9.84
N PRO A 173 -41.31 39.98 9.92
CA PRO A 173 -42.48 40.83 10.13
C PRO A 173 -42.46 41.60 11.44
N GLN A 174 -41.99 41.00 12.54
CA GLN A 174 -41.91 41.68 13.83
C GLN A 174 -40.95 42.86 13.78
N ILE A 175 -39.77 42.68 13.19
CA ILE A 175 -38.78 43.74 12.99
C ILE A 175 -39.37 44.87 12.13
N PHE A 176 -40.10 44.52 11.07
CA PHE A 176 -40.80 45.49 10.23
C PHE A 176 -41.82 46.31 11.04
N MET A 177 -42.67 45.64 11.82
CA MET A 177 -43.67 46.30 12.65
C MET A 177 -43.05 47.20 13.72
N THR A 178 -42.00 46.76 14.40
CA THR A 178 -41.26 47.59 15.36
C THR A 178 -40.68 48.83 14.68
N ARG A 179 -40.13 48.69 13.47
CA ARG A 179 -39.60 49.82 12.68
C ARG A 179 -40.68 50.83 12.31
N CYS A 180 -41.87 50.37 11.91
CA CYS A 180 -43.02 51.24 11.65
C CYS A 180 -43.51 51.98 12.91
N ASN A 181 -43.49 51.32 14.07
CA ASN A 181 -43.90 51.95 15.32
C ASN A 181 -42.90 53.01 15.79
N VAL A 182 -41.59 52.73 15.73
CA VAL A 182 -40.54 53.70 16.11
C VAL A 182 -40.58 54.94 15.24
N THR A 183 -40.76 54.78 13.92
CA THR A 183 -40.89 55.91 12.99
C THR A 183 -42.14 56.75 13.28
N ASN A 184 -43.25 56.13 13.67
CA ASN A 184 -44.48 56.84 14.03
C ASN A 184 -44.34 57.63 15.35
N VAL A 185 -43.66 57.07 16.35
CA VAL A 185 -43.38 57.77 17.62
C VAL A 185 -42.47 58.99 17.37
N ASN A 186 -41.41 58.84 16.58
CA ASN A 186 -40.51 59.94 16.24
C ASN A 186 -41.18 61.09 15.48
N ASN A 187 -42.29 60.83 14.76
CA ASN A 187 -43.05 61.87 14.06
C ASN A 187 -44.08 62.60 14.95
N LYS A 188 -44.31 62.12 16.19
CA LYS A 188 -45.29 62.69 17.13
C LYS A 188 -44.66 63.52 18.26
N VAL A 189 -43.33 63.50 18.38
CA VAL A 189 -42.53 64.32 19.33
C VAL A 189 -41.92 65.46 18.56
#